data_AF-A0A3A9GTN7-F1
#
_entry.id   AF-A0A3A9GTN7-F1
#
_cell.length_a   1.000
_cell.length_b   1.000
_cell.length_c   1.000
_cell.angle_alpha   90.00
_cell.angle_beta   90.00
_cell.angle_gamma   90.00
#
_symmetry.space_group_name_H-M   'P 1'
#
loop_
_entity.id
_entity.type
_entity.pdbx_description
1 polymer ?
#
loop_
_entity_poly.entity_id
_entity_poly.type
_entity_poly.pdbx_seq_one_letter_code
_entity_poly.pdbx_strand_id
1 'polypeptide(L)'
;MAVTAAQIKKVVKVASGIIYAQEGNYGSVNRNDNKHGMSIGKCQWNAYWGRALPLLQAVVNKDRDQAKEILGESLYNEIAGSSPKAWDKKEREATEAEAKVISELLTTPQGKEIQDDLADTDITVYVKNGVKVGVTSLKALAYYADLENQGGSGASKRIATTAGNDLGGVEKVGLEEIHAYALKDSVMGQYASRRGKVYEAVKASNLSDLKKADDKKDADNQKPAGNGTQNATGALQKGDTVTFIGGGVYVSSTAAQTAKEKDVVSVCKVTAVNAKGTHPYHCISQDGKGVYGWVNAESVKEVSTTAGNAPKSVSKGDTVTFTGGPVYKSSTAAQAAVHREVTSVCRVTAINTKGTHPYHCISQDGKGVYGWVDKADVK
;
A
#
# COMPACT_ATOMS: atom_id res chain seq x y z
N MET A 1 22.92 -8.20 9.29
CA MET A 1 22.62 -7.09 8.35
C MET A 1 21.37 -6.38 8.83
N ALA A 2 21.33 -5.05 8.79
CA ALA A 2 20.14 -4.30 9.20
C ALA A 2 19.03 -4.38 8.13
N VAL A 3 17.78 -4.50 8.56
CA VAL A 3 16.62 -4.47 7.65
C VAL A 3 16.41 -3.05 7.16
N THR A 4 16.45 -2.86 5.85
CA THR A 4 16.32 -1.54 5.20
C THR A 4 14.86 -1.09 5.14
N ALA A 5 14.63 0.22 4.97
CA ALA A 5 13.29 0.78 4.77
C ALA A 5 12.58 0.18 3.53
N ALA A 6 13.32 -0.08 2.44
CA ALA A 6 12.78 -0.72 1.25
C ALA A 6 12.32 -2.16 1.53
N GLN A 7 13.08 -2.90 2.33
CA GLN A 7 12.68 -4.25 2.76
C GLN A 7 11.45 -4.20 3.67
N ILE A 8 11.37 -3.25 4.61
CA ILE A 8 10.17 -3.04 5.44
C ILE A 8 8.94 -2.84 4.57
N LYS A 9 9.01 -2.03 3.51
CA LYS A 9 7.89 -1.82 2.58
C LYS A 9 7.46 -3.10 1.86
N LYS A 10 8.42 -3.92 1.39
CA LYS A 10 8.12 -5.23 0.78
C LYS A 10 7.39 -6.13 1.79
N VAL A 11 7.86 -6.17 3.03
CA VAL A 11 7.25 -6.93 4.12
C VAL A 11 5.83 -6.45 4.42
N VAL A 12 5.62 -5.13 4.59
CA VAL A 12 4.32 -4.52 4.87
C VAL A 12 3.30 -4.88 3.80
N LYS A 13 3.69 -4.83 2.52
CA LYS A 13 2.79 -5.20 1.41
C LYS A 13 2.34 -6.66 1.49
N VAL A 14 3.25 -7.58 1.80
CA VAL A 14 2.94 -9.00 1.95
C VAL A 14 2.09 -9.25 3.20
N ALA A 15 2.48 -8.70 4.34
CA ALA A 15 1.74 -8.83 5.60
C ALA A 15 0.31 -8.28 5.47
N SER A 16 0.14 -7.14 4.82
CA SER A 16 -1.18 -6.52 4.57
C SER A 16 -2.13 -7.46 3.82
N GLY A 17 -1.69 -8.01 2.69
CA GLY A 17 -2.51 -8.95 1.93
C GLY A 17 -2.91 -10.20 2.74
N ILE A 18 -2.02 -10.67 3.61
CA ILE A 18 -2.26 -11.84 4.46
C ILE A 18 -3.24 -11.52 5.59
N ILE A 19 -3.03 -10.41 6.31
CA ILE A 19 -3.88 -9.98 7.43
C ILE A 19 -5.32 -9.76 6.94
N TYR A 20 -5.50 -9.06 5.82
CA TYR A 20 -6.85 -8.78 5.28
C TYR A 20 -7.59 -10.06 4.92
N ALA A 21 -6.87 -11.10 4.46
CA ALA A 21 -7.47 -12.39 4.16
C ALA A 21 -7.90 -13.19 5.41
N GLN A 22 -7.46 -12.80 6.62
CA GLN A 22 -7.79 -13.49 7.87
C GLN A 22 -8.76 -12.75 8.80
N GLU A 23 -8.87 -11.42 8.71
CA GLU A 23 -9.62 -10.60 9.69
C GLU A 23 -11.05 -10.29 9.27
N GLY A 24 -11.26 -9.70 8.08
CA GLY A 24 -12.58 -9.25 7.65
C GLY A 24 -12.56 -8.42 6.37
N ASN A 25 -13.71 -7.83 6.05
CA ASN A 25 -13.88 -6.90 4.93
C ASN A 25 -14.07 -5.46 5.44
N TYR A 26 -14.05 -4.49 4.54
CA TYR A 26 -14.18 -3.08 4.89
C TYR A 26 -15.42 -2.75 5.74
N GLY A 27 -16.52 -3.48 5.58
CA GLY A 27 -17.77 -3.25 6.31
C GLY A 27 -17.96 -4.16 7.51
N SER A 28 -16.96 -4.96 7.90
CA SER A 28 -17.11 -5.90 9.01
C SER A 28 -17.36 -5.17 10.32
N VAL A 29 -18.40 -5.58 11.05
CA VAL A 29 -18.71 -5.08 12.41
C VAL A 29 -19.01 -6.28 13.30
N ASN A 30 -18.07 -6.63 14.17
CA ASN A 30 -18.33 -7.48 15.32
C ASN A 30 -18.87 -6.60 16.43
N ARG A 31 -20.14 -6.77 16.79
CA ARG A 31 -20.84 -5.88 17.74
C ARG A 31 -20.29 -5.95 19.16
N ASN A 32 -19.73 -7.10 19.55
CA ASN A 32 -19.13 -7.32 20.85
C ASN A 32 -18.07 -8.43 20.77
N ASP A 33 -16.82 -8.03 20.65
CA ASP A 33 -15.69 -8.93 20.52
C ASP A 33 -15.22 -9.41 21.90
N ASN A 34 -15.73 -10.57 22.32
CA ASN A 34 -15.32 -11.22 23.57
C ASN A 34 -15.46 -10.33 24.82
N LYS A 35 -16.53 -9.52 24.90
CA LYS A 35 -16.77 -8.53 25.96
C LYS A 35 -15.73 -7.40 25.98
N HIS A 36 -15.09 -7.11 24.85
CA HIS A 36 -14.20 -5.97 24.67
C HIS A 36 -14.79 -4.94 23.70
N GLY A 37 -16.12 -4.76 23.73
CA GLY A 37 -16.81 -3.83 22.84
C GLY A 37 -16.69 -4.22 21.36
N MET A 38 -17.10 -3.32 20.46
CA MET A 38 -17.13 -3.64 19.04
C MET A 38 -15.74 -3.68 18.38
N SER A 39 -15.57 -4.54 17.37
CA SER A 39 -14.42 -4.55 16.46
C SER A 39 -14.90 -4.27 15.03
N ILE A 40 -14.25 -3.35 14.32
CA ILE A 40 -14.74 -2.83 13.03
C ILE A 40 -13.69 -2.85 11.92
N GLY A 41 -14.16 -2.90 10.68
CA GLY A 41 -13.35 -2.75 9.48
C GLY A 41 -12.45 -3.94 9.16
N LYS A 42 -11.66 -3.79 8.09
CA LYS A 42 -10.86 -4.88 7.50
C LYS A 42 -9.74 -5.44 8.39
N CYS A 43 -9.30 -4.69 9.39
CA CYS A 43 -8.32 -5.14 10.39
C CYS A 43 -8.95 -5.37 11.77
N GLN A 44 -10.27 -5.31 11.89
CA GLN A 44 -11.00 -5.51 13.15
C GLN A 44 -10.51 -4.59 14.28
N TRP A 45 -10.37 -3.30 13.98
CA TRP A 45 -9.98 -2.30 14.98
C TRP A 45 -10.99 -2.24 16.12
N ASN A 46 -10.54 -2.57 17.32
CA ASN A 46 -11.40 -2.76 18.47
C ASN A 46 -11.60 -1.46 19.29
N ALA A 47 -12.81 -1.29 19.83
CA ALA A 47 -13.22 -0.13 20.62
C ALA A 47 -12.54 -0.08 22.00
N TYR A 48 -12.50 -1.20 22.72
CA TYR A 48 -11.90 -1.28 24.06
C TYR A 48 -10.40 -0.99 24.07
N TRP A 49 -9.70 -1.23 22.95
CA TRP A 49 -8.29 -0.84 22.79
C TRP A 49 -8.10 0.55 22.18
N GLY A 50 -9.16 1.35 22.10
CA GLY A 50 -9.12 2.75 21.64
C GLY A 50 -8.85 2.90 20.14
N ARG A 51 -9.20 1.91 19.31
CA ARG A 51 -8.90 1.92 17.86
C ARG A 51 -10.14 2.22 16.99
N ALA A 52 -11.31 1.71 17.38
CA ALA A 52 -12.53 1.86 16.59
C ALA A 52 -13.02 3.32 16.48
N LEU A 53 -13.09 4.04 17.61
CA LEU A 53 -13.60 5.43 17.61
C LEU A 53 -12.72 6.37 16.77
N PRO A 54 -11.38 6.39 16.91
CA PRO A 54 -10.54 7.21 16.04
C PRO A 54 -10.69 6.90 14.55
N LEU A 55 -10.89 5.63 14.19
CA LEU A 55 -11.16 5.24 12.80
C LEU A 55 -12.46 5.90 12.30
N LEU A 56 -13.56 5.73 13.03
CA LEU A 56 -14.84 6.32 12.64
C LEU A 56 -14.78 7.85 12.58
N GLN A 57 -14.09 8.49 13.53
CA GLN A 57 -13.86 9.93 13.51
C GLN A 57 -13.10 10.39 12.27
N ALA A 58 -12.07 9.64 11.85
CA ALA A 58 -11.33 9.94 10.63
C ALA A 58 -12.21 9.83 9.38
N VAL A 59 -13.09 8.82 9.30
CA VAL A 59 -14.06 8.69 8.21
C VAL A 59 -15.08 9.82 8.22
N VAL A 60 -15.67 10.13 9.38
CA VAL A 60 -16.64 11.23 9.56
C VAL A 60 -16.03 12.57 9.13
N ASN A 61 -14.76 12.82 9.42
CA ASN A 61 -14.10 14.09 9.08
C ASN A 61 -13.79 14.25 7.59
N LYS A 62 -13.81 13.18 6.79
CA LYS A 62 -13.63 13.25 5.34
C LYS A 62 -14.90 13.76 4.63
N ASP A 63 -16.07 13.44 5.16
CA ASP A 63 -17.36 13.92 4.64
C ASP A 63 -18.40 13.94 5.76
N ARG A 64 -18.55 15.11 6.40
CA ARG A 64 -19.38 15.25 7.60
C ARG A 64 -20.87 15.18 7.30
N ASP A 65 -21.28 15.64 6.12
CA ASP A 65 -22.69 15.67 5.72
C ASP A 65 -23.16 14.27 5.36
N GLN A 66 -22.41 13.55 4.52
CA GLN A 66 -22.69 12.14 4.21
C GLN A 66 -22.65 11.28 5.48
N ALA A 67 -21.68 11.50 6.36
CA ALA A 67 -21.59 10.73 7.59
C ALA A 67 -22.79 10.98 8.52
N LYS A 68 -23.27 12.22 8.64
CA LYS A 68 -24.46 12.54 9.44
C LYS A 68 -25.72 11.90 8.85
N GLU A 69 -25.85 11.88 7.53
CA GLU A 69 -26.95 11.22 6.81
C GLU A 69 -26.97 9.71 7.09
N ILE A 70 -25.82 9.03 6.98
CA ILE A 70 -25.71 7.57 7.18
C ILE A 70 -25.91 7.19 8.65
N LEU A 71 -25.21 7.85 9.57
CA LEU A 71 -25.19 7.46 10.99
C LEU A 71 -26.46 7.88 11.74
N GLY A 72 -27.18 8.87 11.25
CA GLY A 72 -28.21 9.56 12.00
C GLY A 72 -27.63 10.46 13.11
N GLU A 73 -28.47 11.32 13.66
CA GLU A 73 -28.01 12.42 14.53
C GLU A 73 -27.35 11.95 15.83
N SER A 74 -27.93 10.96 16.51
CA SER A 74 -27.43 10.49 17.81
C SER A 74 -26.03 9.87 17.71
N LEU A 75 -25.86 8.88 16.83
CA LEU A 75 -24.58 8.16 16.66
C LEU A 75 -23.50 9.07 16.04
N TYR A 76 -23.88 9.95 15.09
CA TYR A 76 -22.98 10.96 14.57
C TYR A 76 -22.43 11.86 15.68
N ASN A 77 -23.30 12.39 16.55
CA ASN A 77 -22.88 13.26 17.65
C ASN A 77 -22.01 12.54 18.67
N GLU A 78 -22.31 11.26 18.97
CA GLU A 78 -21.43 10.43 19.80
C GLU A 78 -20.03 10.30 19.17
N ILE A 79 -19.94 9.92 17.90
CA ILE A 79 -18.66 9.70 17.23
C ILE A 79 -17.89 11.02 17.08
N ALA A 80 -18.52 12.06 16.53
CA ALA A 80 -17.86 13.31 16.17
C ALA A 80 -17.58 14.22 17.38
N GLY A 81 -18.43 14.16 18.41
CA GLY A 81 -18.36 15.04 19.58
C GLY A 81 -17.52 14.50 20.74
N SER A 82 -17.21 13.19 20.74
CA SER A 82 -16.47 12.57 21.83
C SER A 82 -14.95 12.74 21.71
N SER A 83 -14.27 12.65 22.84
CA SER A 83 -12.82 12.42 22.86
C SER A 83 -12.48 11.13 22.12
N PRO A 84 -11.37 11.05 21.35
CA PRO A 84 -10.94 9.82 20.68
C PRO A 84 -10.75 8.61 21.61
N LYS A 85 -10.61 8.86 22.92
CA LYS A 85 -10.48 7.84 23.96
C LYS A 85 -11.79 7.47 24.65
N ALA A 86 -12.93 8.01 24.23
CA ALA A 86 -14.20 7.82 24.94
C ALA A 86 -14.64 6.36 25.02
N TRP A 87 -14.24 5.53 24.03
CA TRP A 87 -14.50 4.09 24.04
C TRP A 87 -13.34 3.24 24.59
N ASP A 88 -12.19 3.84 24.90
CA ASP A 88 -11.02 3.12 25.43
C ASP A 88 -11.34 2.52 26.80
N LYS A 89 -11.05 1.23 26.96
CA LYS A 89 -11.42 0.40 28.13
C LYS A 89 -12.91 0.37 28.43
N LYS A 90 -13.75 0.65 27.44
CA LYS A 90 -15.20 0.52 27.54
C LYS A 90 -15.67 -0.65 26.70
N GLU A 91 -16.62 -1.40 27.24
CA GLU A 91 -17.36 -2.44 26.52
C GLU A 91 -18.46 -1.77 25.67
N ARG A 92 -18.09 -0.78 24.84
CA ARG A 92 -19.05 -0.09 23.95
C ARG A 92 -19.41 -1.03 22.82
N GLU A 93 -20.52 -1.73 23.01
CA GLU A 93 -21.12 -2.64 22.03
C GLU A 93 -21.96 -1.87 21.03
N ALA A 94 -21.96 -2.26 19.75
CA ALA A 94 -22.89 -1.71 18.78
C ALA A 94 -24.25 -2.39 18.86
N THR A 95 -25.33 -1.63 18.82
CA THR A 95 -26.65 -2.21 18.52
C THR A 95 -26.68 -2.76 17.09
N GLU A 96 -27.69 -3.56 16.75
CA GLU A 96 -27.83 -4.08 15.39
C GLU A 96 -28.03 -2.96 14.36
N ALA A 97 -28.81 -1.92 14.71
CA ALA A 97 -29.00 -0.75 13.88
C ALA A 97 -27.70 0.05 13.69
N GLU A 98 -26.95 0.29 14.77
CA GLU A 98 -25.65 0.96 14.70
C GLU A 98 -24.66 0.18 13.84
N ALA A 99 -24.60 -1.14 13.98
CA ALA A 99 -23.70 -1.98 13.21
C ALA A 99 -23.96 -1.87 11.70
N LYS A 100 -25.23 -1.78 11.29
CA LYS A 100 -25.61 -1.62 9.88
C LYS A 100 -25.11 -0.29 9.31
N VAL A 101 -25.38 0.83 10.00
CA VAL A 101 -24.97 2.15 9.51
C VAL A 101 -23.46 2.39 9.62
N ILE A 102 -22.80 1.78 10.62
CA ILE A 102 -21.33 1.77 10.71
C ILE A 102 -20.74 1.00 9.52
N SER A 103 -21.29 -0.18 9.20
CA SER A 103 -20.87 -0.97 8.04
C SER A 103 -21.02 -0.18 6.73
N GLU A 104 -22.14 0.52 6.57
CA GLU A 104 -22.39 1.40 5.42
C GLU A 104 -21.38 2.54 5.35
N LEU A 105 -21.15 3.26 6.45
CA LEU A 105 -20.17 4.34 6.51
C LEU A 105 -18.75 3.85 6.14
N LEU A 106 -18.35 2.70 6.67
CA LEU A 106 -17.02 2.12 6.42
C LEU A 106 -16.82 1.63 4.98
N THR A 107 -17.91 1.33 4.25
CA THR A 107 -17.84 0.84 2.86
C THR A 107 -17.93 1.94 1.81
N THR A 108 -18.16 3.19 2.22
CA THR A 108 -18.01 4.37 1.38
C THR A 108 -16.58 4.48 0.83
N PRO A 109 -16.36 5.20 -0.30
CA PRO A 109 -15.01 5.42 -0.82
C PRO A 109 -14.04 6.00 0.22
N GLN A 110 -14.48 6.98 0.99
CA GLN A 110 -13.73 7.64 2.06
C GLN A 110 -13.47 6.68 3.22
N GLY A 111 -14.48 5.86 3.59
CA GLY A 111 -14.34 4.82 4.59
C GLY A 111 -13.28 3.78 4.24
N LYS A 112 -13.19 3.38 2.96
CA LYS A 112 -12.17 2.46 2.47
C LYS A 112 -10.78 3.09 2.45
N GLU A 113 -10.66 4.32 1.95
CA GLU A 113 -9.40 5.08 1.93
C GLU A 113 -8.79 5.20 3.33
N ILE A 114 -9.57 5.63 4.32
CA ILE A 114 -9.09 5.76 5.70
C ILE A 114 -8.67 4.41 6.30
N GLN A 115 -9.41 3.33 6.01
CA GLN A 115 -9.02 1.99 6.45
C GLN A 115 -7.71 1.53 5.80
N ASP A 116 -7.49 1.87 4.52
CA ASP A 116 -6.25 1.59 3.81
C ASP A 116 -5.05 2.29 4.45
N ASP A 117 -5.17 3.60 4.68
CA ASP A 117 -4.13 4.42 5.30
C ASP A 117 -3.81 3.97 6.74
N LEU A 118 -4.84 3.67 7.52
CA LEU A 118 -4.66 3.21 8.90
C LEU A 118 -3.98 1.84 8.95
N ALA A 119 -4.38 0.92 8.07
CA ALA A 119 -3.79 -0.41 8.02
C ALA A 119 -2.32 -0.37 7.59
N ASP A 120 -1.96 0.43 6.58
CA ASP A 120 -0.55 0.60 6.17
C ASP A 120 0.30 1.15 7.31
N THR A 121 -0.24 2.15 8.03
CA THR A 121 0.42 2.75 9.20
C THR A 121 0.66 1.73 10.30
N ASP A 122 -0.40 1.00 10.70
CA ASP A 122 -0.35 0.00 11.76
C ASP A 122 0.60 -1.14 11.42
N ILE A 123 0.47 -1.72 10.23
CA ILE A 123 1.28 -2.86 9.81
C ILE A 123 2.75 -2.46 9.66
N THR A 124 3.02 -1.22 9.21
CA THR A 124 4.37 -0.66 9.23
C THR A 124 4.94 -0.60 10.64
N VAL A 125 4.15 -0.21 11.63
CA VAL A 125 4.56 -0.21 13.04
C VAL A 125 4.84 -1.64 13.52
N TYR A 126 4.00 -2.61 13.18
CA TYR A 126 4.18 -4.01 13.59
C TYR A 126 5.50 -4.58 13.04
N VAL A 127 5.79 -4.35 11.75
CA VAL A 127 7.06 -4.76 11.14
C VAL A 127 8.25 -4.08 11.80
N LYS A 128 8.17 -2.77 12.06
CA LYS A 128 9.22 -2.02 12.77
C LYS A 128 9.45 -2.53 14.18
N ASN A 129 8.39 -2.95 14.88
CA ASN A 129 8.51 -3.56 16.20
C ASN A 129 9.27 -4.89 16.14
N GLY A 130 9.01 -5.73 15.14
CA GLY A 130 9.79 -6.95 14.90
C GLY A 130 11.27 -6.66 14.65
N VAL A 131 11.58 -5.65 13.83
CA VAL A 131 12.96 -5.20 13.59
C VAL A 131 13.61 -4.71 14.89
N LYS A 132 12.89 -3.94 15.72
CA LYS A 132 13.36 -3.44 17.03
C LYS A 132 13.65 -4.57 18.02
N VAL A 133 12.93 -5.68 17.93
CA VAL A 133 13.16 -6.90 18.74
C VAL A 133 14.36 -7.70 18.22
N GLY A 134 14.83 -7.43 16.99
CA GLY A 134 16.03 -8.03 16.41
C GLY A 134 15.76 -9.04 15.28
N VAL A 135 14.50 -9.20 14.85
CA VAL A 135 14.16 -10.12 13.75
C VAL A 135 14.68 -9.53 12.44
N THR A 136 15.44 -10.34 11.68
CA THR A 136 16.05 -9.91 10.40
C THR A 136 15.51 -10.63 9.17
N SER A 137 14.89 -11.80 9.33
CA SER A 137 14.18 -12.50 8.25
C SER A 137 12.94 -11.70 7.84
N LEU A 138 12.83 -11.38 6.55
CA LEU A 138 11.69 -10.67 5.98
C LEU A 138 10.42 -11.50 6.06
N LYS A 139 10.53 -12.81 5.84
CA LYS A 139 9.40 -13.73 6.02
C LYS A 139 8.99 -13.83 7.49
N ALA A 140 9.94 -13.93 8.42
CA ALA A 140 9.63 -13.92 9.84
C ALA A 140 8.97 -12.59 10.27
N LEU A 141 9.39 -11.45 9.71
CA LEU A 141 8.77 -10.14 9.97
C LEU A 141 7.34 -10.05 9.43
N ALA A 142 7.04 -10.63 8.28
CA ALA A 142 5.67 -10.67 7.76
C ALA A 142 4.76 -11.50 8.67
N TYR A 143 5.25 -12.65 9.15
CA TYR A 143 4.54 -13.48 10.10
C TYR A 143 4.38 -12.79 11.48
N TYR A 144 5.44 -12.11 11.94
CA TYR A 144 5.45 -11.32 13.16
C TYR A 144 4.36 -10.24 13.14
N ALA A 145 4.19 -9.55 12.01
CA ALA A 145 3.17 -8.51 11.87
C ALA A 145 1.74 -9.05 12.06
N ASP A 146 1.46 -10.26 11.58
CA ASP A 146 0.16 -10.90 11.79
C ASP A 146 -0.02 -11.37 13.26
N LEU A 147 1.03 -11.85 13.92
CA LEU A 147 0.99 -12.12 15.36
C LEU A 147 0.69 -10.86 16.17
N GLU A 148 1.27 -9.72 15.79
CA GLU A 148 1.05 -8.44 16.47
C GLU A 148 -0.35 -7.88 16.21
N ASN A 149 -0.87 -8.03 14.99
CA ASN A 149 -2.26 -7.65 14.68
C ASN A 149 -3.26 -8.41 15.55
N GLN A 150 -3.06 -9.73 15.72
CA GLN A 150 -3.98 -10.59 16.47
C GLN A 150 -3.78 -10.51 17.99
N GLY A 151 -2.53 -10.57 18.47
CA GLY A 151 -2.20 -10.73 19.90
C GLY A 151 -1.57 -9.49 20.54
N GLY A 152 -1.39 -8.41 19.78
CA GLY A 152 -0.68 -7.22 20.22
C GLY A 152 0.84 -7.41 20.31
N SER A 153 1.55 -6.30 20.58
CA SER A 153 3.01 -6.26 20.60
C SER A 153 3.64 -7.13 21.69
N GLY A 154 2.89 -7.43 22.77
CA GLY A 154 3.33 -8.34 23.82
C GLY A 154 3.41 -9.80 23.34
N ALA A 155 2.46 -10.25 22.51
CA ALA A 155 2.45 -11.62 21.99
C ALA A 155 3.54 -11.83 20.94
N SER A 156 3.60 -10.95 19.94
CA SER A 156 4.61 -11.02 18.87
C SER A 156 6.04 -10.98 19.42
N LYS A 157 6.33 -10.04 20.33
CA LYS A 157 7.64 -9.93 21.00
C LYS A 157 8.00 -11.18 21.79
N ARG A 158 7.06 -11.70 22.60
CA ARG A 158 7.33 -12.89 23.43
C ARG A 158 7.69 -14.09 22.56
N ILE A 159 6.91 -14.36 21.52
CA ILE A 159 7.14 -15.49 20.61
C ILE A 159 8.51 -15.39 19.94
N ALA A 160 8.84 -14.22 19.37
CA ALA A 160 10.13 -14.00 18.72
C ALA A 160 11.31 -14.12 19.70
N THR A 161 11.16 -13.59 20.92
CA THR A 161 12.22 -13.66 21.95
C THR A 161 12.42 -15.08 22.44
N THR A 162 11.34 -15.84 22.69
CA THR A 162 11.44 -17.24 23.10
C THR A 162 12.12 -18.09 22.03
N ALA A 163 11.74 -17.93 20.76
CA ALA A 163 12.43 -18.60 19.65
C ALA A 163 13.91 -18.19 19.57
N GLY A 164 14.19 -16.90 19.71
CA GLY A 164 15.55 -16.37 19.68
C GLY A 164 16.43 -16.91 20.81
N ASN A 165 15.90 -17.04 22.03
CA ASN A 165 16.65 -17.58 23.17
C ASN A 165 17.16 -19.00 22.88
N ASP A 166 16.31 -19.85 22.31
CA ASP A 166 16.65 -21.25 22.02
C ASP A 166 17.62 -21.38 20.82
N LEU A 167 17.61 -20.41 19.90
CA LEU A 167 18.53 -20.34 18.75
C LEU A 167 19.85 -19.61 19.08
N GLY A 168 19.95 -19.00 20.27
CA GLY A 168 21.07 -18.15 20.67
C GLY A 168 21.14 -16.83 19.90
N GLY A 169 19.99 -16.20 19.64
CA GLY A 169 19.84 -14.87 19.03
C GLY A 169 18.53 -14.69 18.25
N VAL A 170 17.81 -13.58 18.46
CA VAL A 170 16.56 -13.27 17.72
C VAL A 170 16.82 -13.07 16.22
N GLU A 171 18.01 -12.61 15.85
CA GLU A 171 18.43 -12.44 14.46
C GLU A 171 18.52 -13.76 13.68
N LYS A 172 18.47 -14.90 14.37
CA LYS A 172 18.43 -16.24 13.78
C LYS A 172 17.02 -16.78 13.59
N VAL A 173 16.00 -16.09 14.09
CA VAL A 173 14.59 -16.51 13.94
C VAL A 173 14.15 -16.31 12.49
N GLY A 174 13.93 -17.42 11.78
CA GLY A 174 13.33 -17.48 10.46
C GLY A 174 11.82 -17.71 10.52
N LEU A 175 11.22 -17.97 9.36
CA LEU A 175 9.78 -18.20 9.24
C LEU A 175 9.36 -19.49 9.94
N GLU A 176 10.15 -20.55 9.76
CA GLU A 176 9.93 -21.88 10.31
C GLU A 176 9.94 -21.83 11.84
N GLU A 177 10.92 -21.14 12.42
CA GLU A 177 11.07 -21.02 13.88
C GLU A 177 9.96 -20.17 14.49
N ILE A 178 9.69 -18.97 13.96
CA ILE A 178 8.63 -18.12 14.53
C ILE A 178 7.26 -18.80 14.45
N HIS A 179 7.00 -19.56 13.38
CA HIS A 179 5.78 -20.34 13.25
C HIS A 179 5.69 -21.45 14.30
N ALA A 180 6.74 -22.25 14.46
CA ALA A 180 6.78 -23.34 15.44
C ALA A 180 6.59 -22.84 16.88
N TYR A 181 7.18 -21.70 17.24
CA TYR A 181 7.00 -21.10 18.57
C TYR A 181 5.63 -20.43 18.73
N ALA A 182 5.05 -19.88 17.68
CA ALA A 182 3.69 -19.37 17.72
C ALA A 182 2.65 -20.48 18.00
N LEU A 183 2.88 -21.70 17.49
CA LEU A 183 2.03 -22.86 17.79
C LEU A 183 2.16 -23.35 19.24
N LYS A 184 3.33 -23.17 19.86
CA LYS A 184 3.59 -23.54 21.26
C LYS A 184 3.14 -22.48 22.28
N ASP A 185 2.91 -21.25 21.84
CA ASP A 185 2.50 -20.15 22.71
C ASP A 185 1.10 -20.43 23.31
N SER A 186 0.92 -20.17 24.60
CA SER A 186 -0.32 -20.51 25.32
C SER A 186 -1.55 -19.73 24.85
N VAL A 187 -1.35 -18.55 24.25
CA VAL A 187 -2.43 -17.71 23.70
C VAL A 187 -2.52 -17.91 22.20
N MET A 188 -1.42 -17.69 21.47
CA MET A 188 -1.43 -17.71 20.01
C MET A 188 -1.53 -19.12 19.43
N GLY A 189 -1.12 -20.14 20.18
CA GLY A 189 -1.23 -21.56 19.80
C GLY A 189 -2.68 -22.05 19.72
N GLN A 190 -3.61 -21.39 20.42
CA GLN A 190 -5.04 -21.68 20.31
C GLN A 190 -5.58 -21.40 18.89
N TYR A 191 -4.88 -20.57 18.11
CA TYR A 191 -5.23 -20.20 16.74
C TYR A 191 -4.44 -20.99 15.69
N ALA A 192 -4.15 -22.28 15.94
CA ALA A 192 -3.30 -23.11 15.08
C ALA A 192 -3.70 -23.09 13.59
N SER A 193 -4.99 -23.09 13.27
CA SER A 193 -5.47 -22.99 11.87
C SER A 193 -5.02 -21.70 11.18
N ARG A 194 -5.16 -20.55 11.87
CA ARG A 194 -4.69 -19.25 11.33
C ARG A 194 -3.17 -19.23 11.22
N ARG A 195 -2.46 -19.71 12.25
CA ARG A 195 -0.99 -19.80 12.24
C ARG A 195 -0.49 -20.58 11.01
N GLY A 196 -1.12 -21.71 10.70
CA GLY A 196 -0.80 -22.50 9.50
C GLY A 196 -1.08 -21.77 8.19
N LYS A 197 -2.26 -21.15 8.05
CA LYS A 197 -2.63 -20.37 6.83
C LYS A 197 -1.66 -19.21 6.58
N VAL A 198 -1.31 -18.48 7.64
CA VAL A 198 -0.36 -17.35 7.58
C VAL A 198 1.02 -17.86 7.19
N TYR A 199 1.49 -18.97 7.80
CA TYR A 199 2.76 -19.57 7.44
C TYR A 199 2.83 -19.94 5.96
N GLU A 200 1.85 -20.67 5.43
CA GLU A 200 1.84 -21.06 4.02
C GLU A 200 1.78 -19.84 3.07
N ALA A 201 0.98 -18.82 3.42
CA ALA A 201 0.91 -17.60 2.63
C ALA A 201 2.23 -16.81 2.62
N VAL A 202 2.89 -16.67 3.78
CA VAL A 202 4.21 -16.03 3.85
C VAL A 202 5.26 -16.87 3.13
N LYS A 203 5.22 -18.19 3.27
CA LYS A 203 6.15 -19.11 2.61
C LYS A 203 6.08 -19.02 1.09
N ALA A 204 4.87 -18.92 0.54
CA ALA A 204 4.61 -18.76 -0.89
C ALA A 204 4.89 -17.34 -1.42
N SER A 205 5.11 -16.35 -0.54
CA SER A 205 5.40 -14.98 -0.95
C SER A 205 6.79 -14.85 -1.60
N ASN A 206 6.97 -13.78 -2.38
CA ASN A 206 8.24 -13.45 -3.03
C ASN A 206 9.27 -12.79 -2.09
N LEU A 207 9.02 -12.75 -0.78
CA LEU A 207 10.02 -12.28 0.18
C LEU A 207 11.20 -13.24 0.19
N SER A 208 12.39 -12.73 -0.09
CA SER A 208 13.63 -13.48 0.02
C SER A 208 14.43 -12.93 1.19
N ASP A 209 14.73 -13.78 2.15
CA ASP A 209 15.70 -13.44 3.18
C ASP A 209 17.08 -13.28 2.52
N LEU A 210 17.86 -12.31 3.01
CA LEU A 210 19.24 -12.20 2.59
C LEU A 210 19.94 -13.49 3.00
N LYS A 211 20.48 -14.23 2.02
CA LYS A 211 21.32 -15.39 2.32
C LYS A 211 22.42 -14.93 3.27
N LYS A 212 22.56 -15.60 4.42
CA LYS A 212 23.76 -15.44 5.24
C LYS A 212 24.94 -15.83 4.35
N ALA A 213 25.93 -14.95 4.25
CA ALA A 213 27.25 -15.37 3.85
C ALA A 213 27.73 -16.27 5.00
N ASP A 214 27.50 -17.58 4.86
CA ASP A 214 28.26 -18.70 5.41
C ASP A 214 27.38 -19.95 5.35
N ASP A 215 27.47 -20.63 4.21
CA ASP A 215 27.69 -22.08 4.12
C ASP A 215 28.27 -22.35 2.73
N LYS A 216 29.59 -22.12 2.62
CA LYS A 216 30.40 -22.65 1.52
C LYS A 216 30.57 -24.15 1.75
N LYS A 217 29.76 -24.95 1.06
CA LYS A 217 29.97 -26.34 0.58
C LYS A 217 28.59 -26.79 0.07
N ASP A 218 28.34 -27.11 -1.19
CA ASP A 218 29.20 -27.57 -2.26
C ASP A 218 28.79 -26.92 -3.59
N ALA A 219 29.80 -26.59 -4.39
CA ALA A 219 29.64 -26.50 -5.82
C ALA A 219 29.70 -27.93 -6.37
N ASP A 220 28.66 -28.39 -7.07
CA ASP A 220 28.75 -28.63 -8.51
C ASP A 220 27.42 -29.17 -9.08
N ASN A 221 27.17 -28.81 -10.34
CA ASN A 221 26.23 -29.40 -11.28
C ASN A 221 24.71 -29.24 -11.05
N GLN A 222 24.19 -28.10 -11.50
CA GLN A 222 23.15 -28.17 -12.53
C GLN A 222 23.13 -26.92 -13.43
N LYS A 223 23.47 -27.18 -14.70
CA LYS A 223 23.26 -26.33 -15.87
C LYS A 223 21.81 -25.84 -15.93
N PRO A 224 21.55 -24.54 -16.15
CA PRO A 224 20.19 -24.05 -16.33
C PRO A 224 19.65 -24.50 -17.69
N ALA A 225 18.66 -25.39 -17.66
CA ALA A 225 17.78 -25.64 -18.80
C ALA A 225 16.70 -24.55 -18.82
N GLY A 226 16.60 -23.85 -19.95
CA GLY A 226 15.58 -22.85 -20.21
C GLY A 226 14.26 -23.46 -20.71
N ASN A 227 13.20 -22.68 -20.44
CA ASN A 227 11.89 -22.50 -21.10
C ASN A 227 10.83 -22.37 -19.99
N GLY A 228 10.16 -21.23 -19.77
CA GLY A 228 9.50 -20.33 -20.74
C GLY A 228 8.01 -20.70 -20.71
N THR A 229 7.08 -19.82 -20.29
CA THR A 229 6.49 -18.70 -21.07
C THR A 229 5.89 -17.65 -20.11
N GLN A 230 6.37 -16.40 -20.10
CA GLN A 230 6.04 -15.22 -20.93
C GLN A 230 4.67 -14.56 -20.68
N ASN A 231 4.71 -13.28 -20.29
CA ASN A 231 3.97 -12.24 -21.00
C ASN A 231 4.83 -10.97 -21.09
N ALA A 232 4.89 -10.38 -22.28
CA ALA A 232 5.97 -9.50 -22.75
C ALA A 232 5.83 -8.03 -22.30
N THR A 233 6.97 -7.37 -22.08
CA THR A 233 7.15 -5.91 -22.22
C THR A 233 8.63 -5.67 -22.57
N GLY A 234 8.90 -4.77 -23.52
CA GLY A 234 10.24 -4.54 -24.05
C GLY A 234 11.24 -4.08 -22.99
N ALA A 235 12.53 -4.24 -23.23
CA ALA A 235 13.53 -3.62 -22.37
C ALA A 235 13.47 -2.10 -22.52
N LEU A 236 13.40 -1.38 -21.40
CA LEU A 236 13.45 0.09 -21.34
C LEU A 236 14.66 0.64 -22.10
N GLN A 237 14.46 1.74 -22.81
CA GLN A 237 15.45 2.41 -23.62
C GLN A 237 15.79 3.81 -23.08
N LYS A 238 16.94 4.33 -23.50
CA LYS A 238 17.31 5.72 -23.24
C LYS A 238 16.29 6.65 -23.93
N GLY A 239 15.66 7.50 -23.15
CA GLY A 239 14.61 8.42 -23.59
C GLY A 239 13.26 8.13 -22.95
N ASP A 240 13.05 6.90 -22.48
CA ASP A 240 11.77 6.47 -21.93
C ASP A 240 11.39 7.23 -20.67
N THR A 241 10.08 7.43 -20.48
CA THR A 241 9.53 7.98 -19.24
C THR A 241 9.01 6.84 -18.38
N VAL A 242 9.47 6.80 -17.14
CA VAL A 242 9.19 5.73 -16.19
C VAL A 242 8.75 6.31 -14.85
N THR A 243 7.98 5.54 -14.10
CA THR A 243 7.66 5.85 -12.71
C THR A 243 8.69 5.18 -11.83
N PHE A 244 9.56 5.97 -11.21
CA PHE A 244 10.37 5.51 -10.09
C PHE A 244 9.46 5.36 -8.86
N ILE A 245 9.44 4.19 -8.25
CA ILE A 245 8.52 3.86 -7.15
C ILE A 245 9.21 3.88 -5.78
N GLY A 246 10.45 4.37 -5.72
CA GLY A 246 11.27 4.37 -4.52
C GLY A 246 12.40 3.32 -4.55
N GLY A 247 13.43 3.57 -3.73
CA GLY A 247 14.57 2.69 -3.52
C GLY A 247 15.92 3.38 -3.69
N GLY A 248 16.95 2.56 -3.87
CA GLY A 248 18.33 3.02 -3.99
C GLY A 248 18.61 3.74 -5.30
N VAL A 249 19.27 4.89 -5.18
CA VAL A 249 19.88 5.64 -6.28
C VAL A 249 21.39 5.55 -6.16
N TYR A 250 22.04 5.08 -7.22
CA TYR A 250 23.45 4.70 -7.24
C TYR A 250 24.26 5.64 -8.15
N VAL A 251 25.53 5.85 -7.81
CA VAL A 251 26.45 6.66 -8.63
C VAL A 251 26.84 5.97 -9.94
N SER A 252 26.73 4.64 -10.02
CA SER A 252 27.06 3.85 -11.22
C SER A 252 26.18 2.60 -11.33
N SER A 253 26.11 2.02 -12.54
CA SER A 253 25.28 0.82 -12.83
C SER A 253 25.75 -0.46 -12.13
N THR A 254 26.95 -0.45 -11.54
CA THR A 254 27.60 -1.59 -10.88
C THR A 254 28.07 -1.26 -9.47
N ALA A 255 27.58 -0.14 -8.89
CA ALA A 255 27.97 0.28 -7.55
C ALA A 255 27.56 -0.79 -6.52
N ALA A 256 28.48 -1.17 -5.63
CA ALA A 256 28.17 -2.14 -4.57
C ALA A 256 27.25 -1.56 -3.48
N GLN A 257 27.20 -0.23 -3.35
CA GLN A 257 26.47 0.48 -2.29
C GLN A 257 25.63 1.62 -2.88
N THR A 258 24.46 1.82 -2.29
CA THR A 258 23.55 2.90 -2.64
C THR A 258 24.15 4.26 -2.29
N ALA A 259 24.05 5.24 -3.19
CA ALA A 259 24.52 6.60 -2.92
C ALA A 259 23.50 7.39 -2.07
N LYS A 260 22.20 7.26 -2.40
CA LYS A 260 21.08 7.78 -1.63
C LYS A 260 19.87 6.85 -1.74
N GLU A 261 19.21 6.59 -0.62
CA GLU A 261 17.87 6.01 -0.62
C GLU A 261 16.84 7.12 -0.82
N LYS A 262 15.90 6.90 -1.73
CA LYS A 262 14.82 7.85 -2.02
C LYS A 262 13.48 7.16 -1.92
N ASP A 263 12.68 7.64 -0.98
CA ASP A 263 11.36 7.09 -0.69
C ASP A 263 10.24 7.97 -1.25
N VAL A 264 10.34 8.27 -2.54
CA VAL A 264 9.39 9.11 -3.27
C VAL A 264 8.99 8.42 -4.56
N VAL A 265 7.70 8.51 -4.92
CA VAL A 265 7.25 8.17 -6.27
C VAL A 265 7.56 9.35 -7.17
N SER A 266 8.39 9.16 -8.18
CA SER A 266 8.87 10.22 -9.07
C SER A 266 8.75 9.82 -10.54
N VAL A 267 8.19 10.71 -11.35
CA VAL A 267 8.25 10.57 -12.81
C VAL A 267 9.67 10.86 -13.25
N CYS A 268 10.31 9.90 -13.91
CA CYS A 268 11.71 9.96 -14.30
C CYS A 268 11.88 9.74 -15.80
N LYS A 269 12.90 10.39 -16.39
CA LYS A 269 13.39 10.06 -17.73
C LYS A 269 14.58 9.12 -17.61
N VAL A 270 14.57 8.04 -18.39
CA VAL A 270 15.72 7.13 -18.53
C VAL A 270 16.75 7.80 -19.42
N THR A 271 17.95 8.08 -18.89
CA THR A 271 19.01 8.79 -19.64
C THR A 271 20.18 7.90 -20.03
N ALA A 272 20.28 6.70 -19.45
CA ALA A 272 21.21 5.66 -19.86
C ALA A 272 20.66 4.28 -19.48
N VAL A 273 21.06 3.26 -20.24
CA VAL A 273 20.70 1.86 -19.99
C VAL A 273 21.98 1.02 -20.03
N ASN A 274 22.18 0.18 -19.02
CA ASN A 274 23.22 -0.83 -18.96
C ASN A 274 22.60 -2.15 -18.50
N ALA A 275 22.07 -2.92 -19.44
CA ALA A 275 21.38 -4.18 -19.16
C ALA A 275 22.25 -5.24 -18.46
N LYS A 276 23.58 -5.11 -18.51
CA LYS A 276 24.52 -6.00 -17.82
C LYS A 276 24.90 -5.53 -16.41
N GLY A 277 24.52 -4.31 -16.04
CA GLY A 277 24.76 -3.74 -14.71
C GLY A 277 23.73 -4.20 -13.69
N THR A 278 24.12 -4.23 -12.43
CA THR A 278 23.23 -4.53 -11.28
C THR A 278 22.08 -3.52 -11.18
N HIS A 279 22.32 -2.27 -11.59
CA HIS A 279 21.36 -1.17 -11.62
C HIS A 279 21.22 -0.70 -13.08
N PRO A 280 20.31 -1.30 -13.86
CA PRO A 280 20.38 -1.20 -15.31
C PRO A 280 19.93 0.14 -15.90
N TYR A 281 19.28 1.00 -15.12
CA TYR A 281 18.67 2.23 -15.65
C TYR A 281 19.18 3.46 -14.92
N HIS A 282 19.62 4.48 -15.65
CA HIS A 282 19.89 5.80 -15.10
C HIS A 282 18.65 6.67 -15.22
N CYS A 283 18.14 7.16 -14.10
CA CYS A 283 16.91 7.94 -14.02
C CYS A 283 17.17 9.38 -13.55
N ILE A 284 16.50 10.32 -14.22
CA ILE A 284 16.47 11.73 -13.81
C ILE A 284 15.01 12.14 -13.61
N SER A 285 14.68 12.57 -12.39
CA SER A 285 13.36 13.09 -12.00
C SER A 285 12.96 14.26 -12.89
N GLN A 286 11.73 14.20 -13.39
CA GLN A 286 11.08 15.24 -14.19
C GLN A 286 10.06 16.06 -13.36
N ASP A 287 9.77 15.60 -12.15
CA ASP A 287 8.75 16.19 -11.25
C ASP A 287 9.36 16.85 -10.00
N GLY A 288 10.67 17.14 -10.01
CA GLY A 288 11.35 17.89 -8.93
C GLY A 288 11.63 17.09 -7.65
N LYS A 289 11.32 15.79 -7.61
CA LYS A 289 11.53 14.91 -6.44
C LYS A 289 12.97 14.38 -6.33
N GLY A 290 13.82 14.78 -7.28
CA GLY A 290 15.28 14.76 -7.16
C GLY A 290 15.93 13.38 -7.31
N VAL A 291 15.28 12.42 -7.97
CA VAL A 291 15.95 11.19 -8.43
C VAL A 291 17.00 11.58 -9.48
N TYR A 292 18.25 11.24 -9.24
CA TYR A 292 19.36 11.47 -10.18
C TYR A 292 20.41 10.40 -9.95
N GLY A 293 20.43 9.38 -10.81
CA GLY A 293 21.41 8.29 -10.72
C GLY A 293 20.88 6.97 -11.28
N TRP A 294 21.69 5.92 -11.13
CA TRP A 294 21.31 4.56 -11.51
C TRP A 294 20.32 3.97 -10.51
N VAL A 295 19.37 3.16 -10.98
CA VAL A 295 18.31 2.55 -10.17
C VAL A 295 18.12 1.10 -10.57
N ASN A 296 17.54 0.33 -9.65
CA ASN A 296 17.18 -1.06 -9.90
C ASN A 296 16.04 -1.18 -10.92
N ALA A 297 16.02 -2.26 -11.70
CA ALA A 297 14.91 -2.56 -12.59
C ALA A 297 13.57 -2.65 -11.85
N GLU A 298 13.56 -3.21 -10.64
CA GLU A 298 12.36 -3.32 -9.81
C GLU A 298 11.87 -1.96 -9.26
N SER A 299 12.74 -0.95 -9.22
CA SER A 299 12.40 0.40 -8.73
C SER A 299 11.78 1.29 -9.81
N VAL A 300 11.67 0.79 -11.04
CA VAL A 300 11.05 1.52 -12.15
C VAL A 300 9.92 0.70 -12.76
N LYS A 301 8.82 1.38 -13.06
CA LYS A 301 7.74 0.85 -13.89
C LYS A 301 7.68 1.69 -15.14
N GLU A 302 7.50 1.07 -16.31
CA GLU A 302 7.10 1.81 -17.51
C GLU A 302 5.88 2.67 -17.14
N VAL A 303 5.99 3.98 -17.40
CA VAL A 303 4.76 4.71 -17.70
C VAL A 303 4.38 4.17 -19.07
N SER A 304 3.17 3.64 -19.22
CA SER A 304 2.71 3.16 -20.52
C SER A 304 2.76 4.31 -21.54
N THR A 305 3.90 4.47 -22.20
CA THR A 305 4.09 5.33 -23.35
C THR A 305 3.83 4.49 -24.58
N THR A 306 2.58 4.08 -24.76
CA THR A 306 2.14 3.66 -26.10
C THR A 306 1.75 4.92 -26.85
N ALA A 307 2.75 5.56 -27.44
CA ALA A 307 2.53 6.27 -28.69
C ALA A 307 2.13 5.20 -29.72
N GLY A 308 0.83 5.13 -30.03
CA GLY A 308 0.28 4.17 -30.97
C GLY A 308 -0.98 3.50 -30.45
N ASN A 309 -2.07 4.26 -30.34
CA ASN A 309 -3.31 3.98 -31.06
C ASN A 309 -4.40 4.97 -30.64
N ALA A 310 -5.18 5.37 -31.64
CA ALA A 310 -6.46 6.05 -31.50
C ALA A 310 -7.37 5.37 -30.43
N PRO A 311 -8.35 6.10 -29.87
CA PRO A 311 -8.66 6.11 -28.46
C PRO A 311 -9.28 4.80 -27.96
N LYS A 312 -8.86 4.36 -26.77
CA LYS A 312 -9.83 3.76 -25.84
C LYS A 312 -10.96 4.77 -25.66
N SER A 313 -12.19 4.35 -25.90
CA SER A 313 -13.36 5.22 -25.72
C SER A 313 -13.38 5.72 -24.27
N VAL A 314 -13.02 6.99 -24.08
CA VAL A 314 -13.14 7.67 -22.79
C VAL A 314 -14.61 7.70 -22.41
N SER A 315 -14.93 7.24 -21.21
CA SER A 315 -16.27 7.15 -20.63
C SER A 315 -16.41 8.04 -19.41
N LYS A 316 -17.64 8.44 -19.08
CA LYS A 316 -17.91 9.18 -17.84
C LYS A 316 -17.55 8.29 -16.65
N GLY A 317 -16.73 8.81 -15.76
CA GLY A 317 -16.20 8.10 -14.60
C GLY A 317 -14.75 7.67 -14.75
N ASP A 318 -14.21 7.65 -15.97
CA ASP A 318 -12.83 7.24 -16.22
C ASP A 318 -11.83 8.19 -15.56
N THR A 319 -10.73 7.63 -15.10
CA THR A 319 -9.53 8.39 -14.72
C THR A 319 -8.62 8.47 -15.92
N VAL A 320 -8.31 9.68 -16.34
CA VAL A 320 -7.51 10.01 -17.52
C VAL A 320 -6.36 10.94 -17.14
N THR A 321 -5.33 11.00 -17.98
CA THR A 321 -4.24 11.95 -17.81
C THR A 321 -4.47 13.14 -18.72
N PHE A 322 -4.77 14.30 -18.14
CA PHE A 322 -4.66 15.58 -18.85
C PHE A 322 -3.18 15.91 -19.03
N THR A 323 -2.76 16.21 -20.25
CA THR A 323 -1.34 16.36 -20.62
C THR A 323 -0.88 17.80 -20.73
N GLY A 324 -1.80 18.76 -20.60
CA GLY A 324 -1.54 20.18 -20.76
C GLY A 324 -2.34 20.74 -21.93
N GLY A 325 -2.83 21.98 -21.82
CA GLY A 325 -3.64 22.61 -22.87
C GLY A 325 -4.74 23.56 -22.36
N PRO A 326 -5.63 24.00 -23.26
CA PRO A 326 -6.75 24.87 -22.92
C PRO A 326 -7.85 24.11 -22.16
N VAL A 327 -8.45 24.79 -21.17
CA VAL A 327 -9.60 24.31 -20.39
C VAL A 327 -10.76 25.29 -20.59
N TYR A 328 -11.93 24.77 -20.96
CA TYR A 328 -13.09 25.53 -21.42
C TYR A 328 -14.24 25.45 -20.42
N LYS A 329 -15.06 26.52 -20.35
CA LYS A 329 -16.27 26.56 -19.52
C LYS A 329 -17.40 25.65 -20.03
N SER A 330 -17.41 25.33 -21.33
CA SER A 330 -18.39 24.43 -21.95
C SER A 330 -17.76 23.63 -23.08
N SER A 331 -18.42 22.55 -23.51
CA SER A 331 -17.95 21.66 -24.58
C SER A 331 -17.91 22.30 -25.98
N THR A 332 -18.47 23.50 -26.13
CA THR A 332 -18.61 24.23 -27.41
C THR A 332 -18.11 25.67 -27.33
N ALA A 333 -17.42 26.04 -26.25
CA ALA A 333 -16.92 27.40 -26.08
C ALA A 333 -15.88 27.74 -27.16
N ALA A 334 -15.99 28.93 -27.77
CA ALA A 334 -15.05 29.37 -28.80
C ALA A 334 -13.66 29.77 -28.24
N GLN A 335 -13.57 30.05 -26.93
CA GLN A 335 -12.36 30.50 -26.27
C GLN A 335 -12.12 29.73 -24.97
N ALA A 336 -10.85 29.42 -24.71
CA ALA A 336 -10.43 28.79 -23.46
C ALA A 336 -10.70 29.72 -22.28
N ALA A 337 -11.17 29.14 -21.18
CA ALA A 337 -11.35 29.86 -19.93
C ALA A 337 -10.02 30.05 -19.20
N VAL A 338 -9.13 29.05 -19.31
CA VAL A 338 -7.78 29.07 -18.76
C VAL A 338 -6.89 28.12 -19.56
N HIS A 339 -5.60 28.39 -19.61
CA HIS A 339 -4.60 27.47 -20.16
C HIS A 339 -3.80 26.84 -19.01
N ARG A 340 -3.59 25.52 -19.08
CA ARG A 340 -2.96 24.74 -18.00
C ARG A 340 -1.84 23.91 -18.59
N GLU A 341 -0.60 24.33 -18.38
CA GLU A 341 0.61 23.60 -18.81
C GLU A 341 1.08 22.63 -17.73
N VAL A 342 0.17 21.75 -17.30
CA VAL A 342 0.45 20.77 -16.25
C VAL A 342 -0.09 19.41 -16.66
N THR A 343 0.67 18.35 -16.35
CA THR A 343 0.13 17.00 -16.44
C THR A 343 -0.67 16.70 -15.17
N SER A 344 -1.96 16.42 -15.30
CA SER A 344 -2.88 16.21 -14.18
C SER A 344 -3.69 14.92 -14.33
N VAL A 345 -3.76 14.14 -13.26
CA VAL A 345 -4.68 12.99 -13.18
C VAL A 345 -6.08 13.55 -12.98
N CYS A 346 -6.99 13.29 -13.93
CA CYS A 346 -8.34 13.85 -13.95
C CYS A 346 -9.39 12.74 -13.96
N ARG A 347 -10.51 12.97 -13.28
CA ARG A 347 -11.71 12.17 -13.45
C ARG A 347 -12.60 12.82 -14.50
N VAL A 348 -13.08 12.03 -15.46
CA VAL A 348 -14.05 12.48 -16.47
C VAL A 348 -15.44 12.50 -15.84
N THR A 349 -16.05 13.67 -15.71
CA THR A 349 -17.36 13.81 -15.05
C THR A 349 -18.52 14.02 -16.01
N ALA A 350 -18.23 14.42 -17.25
CA ALA A 350 -19.20 14.50 -18.33
C ALA A 350 -18.54 14.29 -19.70
N ILE A 351 -19.34 13.82 -20.67
CA ILE A 351 -18.91 13.64 -22.05
C ILE A 351 -19.94 14.25 -22.98
N ASN A 352 -19.47 14.99 -23.97
CA ASN A 352 -20.27 15.47 -25.09
C ASN A 352 -19.50 15.24 -26.39
N THR A 353 -19.72 14.09 -27.02
CA THR A 353 -19.03 13.70 -28.25
C THR A 353 -19.37 14.57 -29.46
N LYS A 354 -20.43 15.39 -29.38
CA LYS A 354 -20.81 16.36 -30.42
C LYS A 354 -20.19 17.74 -30.19
N GLY A 355 -19.59 17.99 -29.03
CA GLY A 355 -18.89 19.24 -28.71
C GLY A 355 -17.46 19.24 -29.22
N THR A 356 -16.91 20.43 -29.47
CA THR A 356 -15.50 20.65 -29.86
C THR A 356 -14.53 20.12 -28.81
N HIS A 357 -14.89 20.26 -27.53
CA HIS A 357 -14.11 19.83 -26.37
C HIS A 357 -14.90 18.74 -25.63
N PRO A 358 -14.68 17.46 -25.95
CA PRO A 358 -15.67 16.42 -25.64
C PRO A 358 -15.65 15.92 -24.20
N TYR A 359 -14.63 16.25 -23.40
CA TYR A 359 -14.44 15.68 -22.06
C TYR A 359 -14.44 16.75 -20.99
N HIS A 360 -15.28 16.60 -19.96
CA HIS A 360 -15.21 17.43 -18.76
C HIS A 360 -14.33 16.74 -17.72
N CYS A 361 -13.21 17.37 -17.37
CA CYS A 361 -12.19 16.83 -16.48
C CYS A 361 -12.14 17.60 -15.16
N ILE A 362 -12.04 16.86 -14.05
CA ILE A 362 -11.76 17.40 -12.72
C ILE A 362 -10.48 16.76 -12.18
N SER A 363 -9.47 17.58 -11.95
CA SER A 363 -8.20 17.19 -11.34
C SER A 363 -8.43 16.48 -10.02
N GLN A 364 -7.82 15.30 -9.88
CA GLN A 364 -7.79 14.49 -8.66
C GLN A 364 -6.49 14.69 -7.87
N ASP A 365 -5.51 15.37 -8.48
CA ASP A 365 -4.17 15.59 -7.92
C ASP A 365 -3.91 17.06 -7.55
N GLY A 366 -4.96 17.89 -7.47
CA GLY A 366 -4.89 19.27 -7.00
C GLY A 366 -4.26 20.27 -7.99
N LYS A 367 -4.00 19.87 -9.24
CA LYS A 367 -3.36 20.71 -10.26
C LYS A 367 -4.31 21.63 -11.03
N GLY A 368 -5.56 21.73 -10.58
CA GLY A 368 -6.47 22.81 -10.98
C GLY A 368 -7.04 22.71 -12.40
N VAL A 369 -7.10 21.51 -12.97
CA VAL A 369 -7.92 21.23 -14.17
C VAL A 369 -9.36 21.08 -13.72
N TYR A 370 -10.21 22.00 -14.17
CA TYR A 370 -11.66 21.96 -13.92
C TYR A 370 -12.36 22.58 -15.12
N GLY A 371 -12.94 21.73 -15.98
CA GLY A 371 -13.66 22.18 -17.16
C GLY A 371 -13.57 21.21 -18.32
N TRP A 372 -14.03 21.64 -19.48
CA TRP A 372 -13.98 20.86 -20.71
C TRP A 372 -12.59 20.95 -21.33
N VAL A 373 -12.09 19.87 -21.92
CA VAL A 373 -10.76 19.79 -22.53
C VAL A 373 -10.82 19.11 -23.89
N ASP A 374 -9.79 19.37 -24.69
CA ASP A 374 -9.66 18.79 -26.01
C ASP A 374 -9.33 17.30 -25.95
N LYS A 375 -9.80 16.55 -26.96
CA LYS A 375 -9.52 15.11 -27.05
C LYS A 375 -8.02 14.82 -27.14
N ALA A 376 -7.25 15.71 -27.75
CA ALA A 376 -5.81 15.57 -27.92
C ALA A 376 -5.05 15.71 -26.59
N ASP A 377 -5.63 16.40 -25.61
CA ASP A 377 -4.97 16.73 -24.36
C ASP A 377 -5.19 15.65 -23.29
N VAL A 378 -5.94 14.59 -23.60
CA VAL A 378 -6.35 13.53 -22.66
C VAL A 378 -5.83 12.17 -23.10
N LYS A 379 -5.19 11.43 -22.17
CA LYS A 379 -4.62 10.08 -22.39
C LYS A 379 -5.11 9.03 -21.41
#